data_AF-A0A139WTE1-F1
#
_entry.id   AF-A0A139WTE1-F1
#
_cell.length_a   1.000
_cell.length_b   1.000
_cell.length_c   1.000
_cell.angle_alpha   90.00
_cell.angle_beta   90.00
_cell.angle_gamma   90.00
#
_symmetry.space_group_name_H-M   'P 1'
#
loop_
_entity.id
_entity.type
_entity.pdbx_description
1 polymer ?
#
loop_
_entity_poly.entity_id
_entity_poly.type
_entity_poly.pdbx_seq_one_letter_code
_entity_poly.pdbx_strand_id
1 'polypeptide(L)'
;MRSWQERPVEYANLLNPAFCSILLQNAVKGYQKEKKQGMPYPLLFFVLPLVLHSSTRNALPRTTITKLHIWLQKQPEVRVGFGDRKESFYLVLNNKPQKFLKK
;
A
#
# COMPACT_ATOMS: atom_id res chain seq x y z
N MET A 1 -20.59 -1.53 -1.03
CA MET A 1 -19.69 -0.54 -0.39
C MET A 1 -20.47 0.74 -0.21
N ARG A 2 -20.24 1.49 0.87
CA ARG A 2 -20.82 2.82 1.06
C ARG A 2 -20.37 3.78 -0.04
N SER A 3 -21.24 4.73 -0.42
CA SER A 3 -20.89 5.77 -1.38
C SER A 3 -19.66 6.56 -0.88
N TRP A 4 -18.91 7.22 -1.77
CA TRP A 4 -17.72 7.99 -1.36
C TRP A 4 -18.06 9.04 -0.28
N GLN A 5 -19.26 9.61 -0.36
CA GLN A 5 -19.80 10.60 0.56
C GLN A 5 -20.19 10.01 1.94
N GLU A 6 -20.38 8.69 2.02
CA GLU A 6 -20.80 7.96 3.23
C GLU A 6 -19.63 7.29 3.96
N ARG A 7 -18.39 7.48 3.48
CA ARG A 7 -17.20 6.91 4.12
C ARG A 7 -16.81 7.74 5.33
N PRO A 8 -16.27 7.11 6.40
CA PRO A 8 -15.65 7.86 7.48
C PRO A 8 -14.54 8.77 6.92
N VAL A 9 -14.43 9.96 7.51
CA VAL A 9 -13.54 11.03 7.03
C VAL A 9 -12.08 10.56 6.97
N GLU A 10 -11.67 9.71 7.90
CA GLU A 10 -10.34 9.12 7.96
C GLU A 10 -10.03 8.28 6.73
N TYR A 11 -10.98 7.44 6.29
CA TYR A 11 -10.83 6.61 5.10
C TYR A 11 -10.82 7.46 3.82
N ALA A 12 -11.70 8.46 3.74
CA ALA A 12 -11.75 9.36 2.60
C ALA A 12 -10.44 10.15 2.44
N ASN A 13 -9.87 10.63 3.56
CA ASN A 13 -8.60 11.35 3.58
C ASN A 13 -7.42 10.43 3.26
N LEU A 14 -7.37 9.23 3.85
CA LEU A 14 -6.28 8.27 3.65
C LEU A 14 -6.22 7.76 2.20
N LEU A 15 -7.38 7.63 1.54
CA LEU A 15 -7.52 7.16 0.16
C LEU A 15 -7.65 8.31 -0.85
N ASN A 16 -7.43 9.55 -0.41
CA ASN A 16 -7.45 10.72 -1.27
C ASN A 16 -6.37 10.57 -2.38
N PRO A 17 -6.73 10.68 -3.68
CA PRO A 17 -5.77 10.57 -4.77
C PRO A 17 -4.59 11.55 -4.68
N ALA A 18 -4.81 12.76 -4.15
CA ALA A 18 -3.75 13.75 -3.96
C ALA A 18 -2.75 13.31 -2.88
N PHE A 19 -3.22 12.67 -1.81
CA PHE A 19 -2.33 12.12 -0.79
C PHE A 19 -1.58 10.89 -1.32
N CYS A 20 -2.29 10.00 -2.02
CA CYS A 20 -1.69 8.81 -2.62
C CYS A 20 -0.61 9.16 -3.66
N SER A 21 -0.82 10.19 -4.47
CA SER A 21 0.18 10.63 -5.46
C SER A 21 1.46 11.16 -4.80
N ILE A 22 1.35 11.86 -3.68
CA ILE A 22 2.50 12.31 -2.87
C ILE A 22 3.28 11.10 -2.33
N LEU A 23 2.59 10.08 -1.81
CA LEU A 23 3.24 8.85 -1.33
C LEU A 23 4.01 8.14 -2.45
N LEU A 24 3.40 8.00 -3.63
CA LEU A 24 4.05 7.40 -4.79
C LEU A 24 5.25 8.24 -5.26
N GLN A 25 5.10 9.57 -5.34
CA GLN A 25 6.19 10.46 -5.71
C GLN A 25 7.37 10.33 -4.74
N ASN A 26 7.11 10.28 -3.44
CA ASN A 26 8.15 10.11 -2.42
C ASN A 26 8.86 8.75 -2.54
N ALA A 27 8.12 7.68 -2.84
CA ALA A 27 8.70 6.37 -3.07
C ALA A 27 9.62 6.36 -4.30
N VAL A 28 9.20 6.99 -5.41
CA VAL A 28 10.01 7.11 -6.63
C VAL A 28 11.26 7.96 -6.38
N LYS A 29 11.13 9.12 -5.72
CA LYS A 29 12.25 10.00 -5.37
C LYS A 29 13.25 9.29 -4.46
N GLY A 30 12.77 8.56 -3.44
CA GLY A 30 13.61 7.76 -2.55
C GLY A 30 14.38 6.69 -3.30
N TYR A 31 13.71 5.95 -4.19
CA TYR A 31 14.36 4.94 -5.03
C TYR A 31 15.45 5.55 -5.94
N GLN A 32 15.13 6.66 -6.63
CA GLN A 32 16.08 7.36 -7.51
C GLN A 32 17.29 7.89 -6.73
N LYS A 33 17.10 8.39 -5.52
CA LYS A 33 18.20 8.87 -4.66
C LYS A 33 19.20 7.75 -4.35
N GLU A 34 18.70 6.57 -4.00
CA GLU A 34 19.49 5.41 -3.58
C GLU A 34 20.11 4.63 -4.75
N LYS A 35 19.40 4.51 -5.88
CA LYS A 35 19.81 3.68 -7.03
C LYS A 35 20.30 4.47 -8.23
N LYS A 36 20.19 5.80 -8.23
CA LYS A 36 20.58 6.69 -9.34
C LYS A 36 19.95 6.32 -10.68
N GLN A 37 18.79 5.68 -10.64
CA GLN A 37 18.03 5.22 -11.81
C GLN A 37 16.52 5.31 -11.55
N GLY A 38 15.71 5.24 -12.61
CA GLY A 38 14.25 5.18 -12.50
C GLY A 38 13.75 3.97 -11.72
N MET A 39 12.66 4.14 -10.96
CA MET A 39 12.02 3.04 -10.25
C MET A 39 11.33 2.10 -11.25
N PRO A 40 11.58 0.77 -11.21
CA PRO A 40 10.81 -0.19 -11.98
C PRO A 40 9.32 -0.05 -11.72
N TYR A 41 8.54 0.10 -12.78
CA TYR A 41 7.08 0.31 -12.71
C TYR A 41 6.33 -0.70 -11.83
N PRO A 42 6.65 -2.02 -11.84
CA PRO A 42 5.97 -2.99 -10.98
C PRO A 42 6.09 -2.69 -9.48
N LEU A 43 7.12 -1.95 -9.04
CA LEU A 43 7.29 -1.61 -7.63
C LEU A 43 6.24 -0.62 -7.12
N LEU A 44 5.64 0.21 -7.99
CA LEU A 44 4.61 1.16 -7.59
C LEU A 44 3.39 0.47 -6.95
N PHE A 45 3.02 -0.72 -7.45
CA PHE A 45 1.86 -1.46 -6.95
C PHE A 45 2.04 -1.97 -5.51
N PHE A 46 3.27 -2.00 -4.99
CA PHE A 46 3.55 -2.39 -3.62
C PHE A 46 3.54 -1.21 -2.65
N VAL A 47 3.74 0.03 -3.13
CA VAL A 47 3.91 1.20 -2.26
C VAL A 47 2.67 1.45 -1.40
N LEU A 48 1.49 1.57 -2.03
CA LEU A 48 0.26 1.92 -1.31
C LEU A 48 -0.19 0.82 -0.34
N PRO A 49 -0.24 -0.48 -0.71
CA PRO A 49 -0.63 -1.53 0.22
C PRO A 49 0.30 -1.67 1.43
N LEU A 50 1.60 -1.36 1.29
CA LEU A 50 2.56 -1.43 2.39
C LEU A 50 2.46 -0.22 3.32
N VAL A 51 2.27 0.99 2.77
CA VAL A 51 2.31 2.25 3.54
C VAL A 51 0.96 2.60 4.18
N LEU A 52 -0.15 2.27 3.53
CA LEU A 52 -1.49 2.65 4.02
C LEU A 52 -2.02 1.67 5.06
N HIS A 53 -1.55 0.42 5.07
CA HIS A 53 -1.88 -0.54 6.11
C HIS A 53 -1.03 -0.29 7.37
N SER A 54 -1.68 0.06 8.48
CA SER A 54 -1.02 0.48 9.73
C SER A 54 -0.02 -0.53 10.27
N SER A 55 -0.43 -1.80 10.41
CA SER A 55 0.44 -2.85 10.97
C SER A 55 1.67 -3.08 10.09
N THR A 56 1.50 -3.06 8.78
CA THR A 56 2.62 -3.22 7.84
C THR A 56 3.57 -2.03 7.89
N ARG A 57 3.03 -0.80 7.91
CA ARG A 57 3.83 0.42 8.04
C ARG A 57 4.64 0.43 9.33
N ASN A 58 4.04 0.02 10.45
CA ASN A 58 4.72 -0.02 11.75
C ASN A 58 5.82 -1.09 11.80
N ALA A 59 5.68 -2.17 11.03
CA ALA A 59 6.66 -3.24 10.94
C ALA A 59 7.80 -2.94 9.93
N LEU A 60 7.69 -1.88 9.12
CA LEU A 60 8.70 -1.56 8.10
C LEU A 60 10.07 -1.31 8.74
N PRO A 61 11.17 -1.72 8.08
CA PRO A 61 12.51 -1.39 8.53
C PRO A 61 12.69 0.13 8.60
N ARG A 62 13.27 0.62 9.69
CA ARG A 62 13.62 2.05 9.83
C ARG A 62 14.79 2.46 8.92
N THR A 63 15.52 1.48 8.38
CA THR A 63 16.68 1.68 7.52
C THR A 63 16.56 0.86 6.23
N THR A 64 17.26 1.28 5.18
CA THR A 64 17.26 0.62 3.86
C THR A 64 18.25 -0.55 3.75
N ILE A 65 18.95 -0.89 4.86
CA ILE A 65 19.99 -1.93 4.90
C ILE A 65 19.39 -3.32 4.59
N THR A 66 18.21 -3.61 5.14
CA THR A 66 17.56 -4.90 4.93
C THR A 66 16.81 -4.88 3.60
N LYS A 67 17.19 -5.77 2.69
CA LYS A 67 16.47 -5.95 1.41
C LYS A 67 15.02 -6.35 1.70
N LEU A 68 14.08 -5.82 0.90
CA LEU A 68 12.64 -6.03 1.09
C LEU A 68 12.26 -7.52 1.20
N HIS A 69 12.82 -8.40 0.37
CA HIS A 69 12.50 -9.83 0.41
C HIS A 69 12.98 -10.52 1.70
N ILE A 70 14.14 -10.10 2.24
CA ILE A 70 14.67 -10.61 3.51
C ILE A 70 13.79 -10.13 4.67
N TRP A 71 13.37 -8.86 4.66
CA TRP A 71 12.45 -8.34 5.66
C TRP A 71 11.10 -9.07 5.62
N LEU A 72 10.52 -9.26 4.43
CA LEU A 72 9.29 -10.02 4.25
C LEU A 72 9.42 -11.44 4.82
N GLN A 73 10.55 -12.11 4.60
CA GLN A 73 10.83 -13.43 5.17
C GLN A 73 10.85 -13.43 6.72
N LYS A 74 11.36 -12.35 7.33
CA LYS A 74 11.43 -12.19 8.79
C LYS A 74 10.11 -11.77 9.44
N GLN A 75 9.22 -11.10 8.70
CA GLN A 75 7.91 -10.64 9.19
C GLN A 75 6.76 -11.36 8.46
N PRO A 76 6.46 -12.64 8.82
CA PRO A 76 5.40 -13.41 8.17
C PRO A 76 4.01 -12.80 8.34
N GLU A 77 3.73 -12.09 9.44
CA GLU A 77 2.47 -11.40 9.71
C GLU A 77 2.15 -10.30 8.70
N VAL A 78 3.17 -9.71 8.07
CA VAL A 78 2.98 -8.75 6.98
C VAL A 78 2.43 -9.42 5.72
N ARG A 79 2.77 -10.71 5.50
CA ARG A 79 2.30 -11.49 4.35
C ARG A 79 0.87 -12.00 4.54
N VAL A 80 0.43 -12.21 5.78
CA VAL A 80 -0.95 -12.64 6.09
C VAL A 80 -1.93 -11.59 5.60
N GLY A 81 -2.89 -12.01 4.77
CA GLY A 81 -3.92 -11.14 4.18
C GLY A 81 -3.41 -10.12 3.16
N PHE A 82 -2.14 -10.19 2.69
CA PHE A 82 -1.62 -9.26 1.69
C PHE A 82 -2.39 -9.35 0.36
N GLY A 83 -2.77 -10.57 -0.05
CA GLY A 83 -3.63 -10.80 -1.21
C GLY A 83 -4.98 -10.11 -1.06
N ASP A 84 -5.65 -10.30 0.07
CA ASP A 84 -6.97 -9.72 0.35
C ASP A 84 -6.94 -8.19 0.42
N ARG A 85 -5.84 -7.61 0.93
CA ARG A 85 -5.62 -6.16 0.94
C ARG A 85 -5.42 -5.60 -0.46
N LYS A 86 -4.69 -6.31 -1.33
CA LYS A 86 -4.51 -5.91 -2.74
C LYS A 86 -5.85 -5.92 -3.47
N GLU A 87 -6.65 -6.96 -3.27
CA GLU A 87 -8.00 -7.07 -3.82
C GLU A 87 -8.90 -5.94 -3.31
N SER A 88 -8.87 -5.68 -2.00
CA SER A 88 -9.63 -4.57 -1.39
C SER A 88 -9.24 -3.21 -1.97
N PHE A 89 -7.95 -2.95 -2.18
CA PHE A 89 -7.46 -1.72 -2.82
C PHE A 89 -7.93 -1.62 -4.27
N TYR A 90 -7.84 -2.71 -5.03
CA TYR A 90 -8.32 -2.75 -6.41
C TYR A 90 -9.82 -2.47 -6.51
N LEU A 91 -10.62 -3.01 -5.59
CA LEU A 91 -12.06 -2.80 -5.54
C LEU A 91 -12.41 -1.36 -5.14
N VAL A 92 -11.67 -0.77 -4.20
CA VAL A 92 -11.80 0.64 -3.81
C VAL A 92 -11.52 1.58 -4.98
N LEU A 93 -10.45 1.33 -5.75
CA LEU A 93 -10.08 2.16 -6.89
C LEU A 93 -11.07 2.04 -8.06
N ASN A 94 -11.66 0.85 -8.25
CA ASN A 94 -12.59 0.59 -9.36
C ASN A 94 -14.07 0.71 -8.99
N ASN A 95 -14.40 1.20 -7.78
CA ASN A 95 -15.78 1.26 -7.25
C ASN A 95 -16.57 -0.04 -7.44
N LYS A 96 -15.91 -1.20 -7.47
CA LYS A 96 -16.59 -2.49 -7.64
C LYS A 96 -17.04 -3.01 -6.28
N PRO A 97 -18.29 -3.50 -6.14
CA PRO A 97 -18.78 -4.02 -4.87
C PRO A 97 -18.00 -5.27 -4.46
N GLN A 98 -17.40 -5.25 -3.26
CA GLN A 98 -16.86 -6.44 -2.61
C GLN A 98 -17.99 -7.46 -2.44
N LYS A 99 -17.91 -8.58 -3.17
CA LYS A 99 -18.71 -9.77 -2.87
C LYS A 99 -18.15 -10.36 -1.58
N PHE A 100 -18.76 -9.99 -0.45
CA PHE A 100 -18.50 -10.66 0.81
C PHE A 100 -18.91 -12.13 0.67
N LEU A 101 -17.92 -13.02 0.63
CA LEU A 101 -18.13 -14.44 0.85
C LEU A 101 -18.63 -14.58 2.30
N LYS A 102 -19.95 -14.70 2.45
CA LYS A 102 -20.57 -15.19 3.68
C LYS A 102 -20.05 -16.61 3.89
N LYS A 103 -19.33 -16.82 4.99
CA LYS A 103 -19.34 -18.12 5.69
C LYS A 103 -20.44 -18.05 6.74
#